data_AF-A0A0U1D9C2-F1
#
_entry.id   AF-A0A0U1D9C2-F1
#
_cell.length_a   1.000
_cell.length_b   1.000
_cell.length_c   1.000
_cell.angle_alpha   90.00
_cell.angle_beta   90.00
_cell.angle_gamma   90.00
#
_symmetry.space_group_name_H-M   'P 1'
#
loop_
_entity.id
_entity.type
_entity.pdbx_description
1 polymer ?
#
loop_
_entity_poly.entity_id
_entity_poly.type
_entity_poly.pdbx_seq_one_letter_code
_entity_poly.pdbx_strand_id
1 'polypeptide(L)' 'MEKAPVYIKEITRKALIKNATLVIMSHNHPGGSLEPSEEDQEVTKSLAAACSTVSVRLFDHIIITSTGYFSFRENGLL' A
#
# COMPACT_ATOMS: atom_id res chain seq x y z
N MET A 1 -16.71 4.23 -9.11
CA MET A 1 -15.86 3.18 -9.71
C MET A 1 -15.68 2.10 -8.68
N GLU A 2 -15.87 0.85 -9.07
CA GLU A 2 -15.57 -0.31 -8.23
C GLU A 2 -14.04 -0.35 -8.02
N LYS A 3 -13.59 -0.22 -6.77
CA LYS A 3 -12.17 -0.39 -6.43
C LYS A 3 -11.84 -1.87 -6.49
N ALA A 4 -10.69 -2.21 -7.08
CA ALA A 4 -10.26 -3.60 -7.14
C ALA A 4 -10.05 -4.14 -5.72
N PRO A 5 -10.56 -5.35 -5.40
CA PRO A 5 -10.42 -5.90 -4.06
C PRO A 5 -8.95 -6.15 -3.70
N VAL A 6 -8.52 -5.65 -2.54
CA VAL A 6 -7.15 -5.82 -2.03
C VAL A 6 -7.10 -7.01 -1.07
N TYR A 7 -6.50 -8.11 -1.52
CA TYR A 7 -6.36 -9.32 -0.73
C TYR A 7 -5.02 -9.34 0.03
N ILE A 8 -5.01 -8.78 1.24
CA ILE A 8 -3.80 -8.71 2.10
C ILE A 8 -3.13 -10.08 2.25
N LYS A 9 -3.91 -11.15 2.47
CA LYS A 9 -3.40 -12.52 2.59
C LYS A 9 -2.53 -12.94 1.39
N GLU A 10 -2.92 -12.55 0.17
CA GLU A 10 -2.20 -12.94 -1.05
C GLU A 10 -0.94 -12.10 -1.24
N ILE A 11 -0.98 -10.83 -0.85
CA ILE A 11 0.18 -9.94 -0.87
C ILE A 11 1.24 -10.45 0.10
N THR A 12 0.87 -10.71 1.36
CA THR A 12 1.77 -11.25 2.38
C THR A 12 2.33 -12.62 1.99
N ARG A 13 1.49 -13.52 1.47
CA ARG A 13 1.93 -14.84 0.96
C ARG A 13 2.94 -14.70 -0.18
N LYS A 14 2.70 -13.81 -1.14
CA LYS A 14 3.64 -13.57 -2.25
C LYS A 14 4.96 -13.00 -1.76
N ALA A 15 4.93 -12.05 -0.82
CA ALA A 15 6.14 -11.49 -0.22
C ALA A 15 7.01 -12.59 0.40
N LEU A 16 6.39 -13.50 1.17
CA LEU A 16 7.06 -14.66 1.76
C LEU A 16 7.66 -15.60 0.71
N ILE A 17 6.87 -16.02 -0.28
CA ILE A 17 7.34 -16.93 -1.35
C ILE A 17 8.51 -16.34 -2.13
N LYS A 18 8.56 -15.01 -2.25
CA LYS A 18 9.63 -14.30 -2.93
C LYS A 18 10.81 -13.96 -2.02
N ASN A 19 10.81 -14.39 -0.76
CA ASN A 19 11.81 -14.03 0.25
C ASN A 19 12.03 -12.50 0.34
N ALA A 20 10.95 -11.72 0.17
CA ALA A 20 11.04 -10.27 0.17
C ALA A 20 11.33 -9.75 1.58
N THR A 21 12.29 -8.83 1.71
CA THR A 21 12.49 -8.09 2.97
C THR A 21 11.54 -6.90 3.07
N LEU A 22 11.20 -6.30 1.92
CA LEU A 22 10.40 -5.09 1.80
C LEU A 22 9.36 -5.25 0.69
N VAL A 23 8.21 -4.59 0.87
CA VAL A 23 7.17 -4.45 -0.15
C VAL A 23 6.83 -2.97 -0.30
N ILE A 24 6.59 -2.51 -1.52
CA ILE A 24 5.99 -1.21 -1.80
C ILE A 24 4.64 -1.47 -2.46
N MET A 25 3.61 -0.76 -2.00
CA MET A 25 2.29 -0.79 -2.62
C MET A 25 2.09 0.51 -3.41
N SER A 26 1.40 0.43 -4.55
CA SER A 26 0.99 1.63 -5.28
C SER A 26 -0.34 1.42 -5.99
N HIS A 27 -1.15 2.46 -6.05
CA HIS A 27 -2.32 2.53 -6.92
C HIS A 27 -2.46 3.91 -7.51
N ASN A 28 -3.26 4.00 -8.57
CA ASN A 28 -3.57 5.27 -9.20
C ASN A 28 -4.92 5.81 -8.71
N HIS A 29 -5.03 7.13 -8.62
CA HIS A 29 -6.30 7.84 -8.46
C HIS A 29 -6.67 8.46 -9.83
N PRO A 30 -7.54 7.82 -10.64
CA PRO A 30 -7.90 8.34 -11.96
C PRO A 30 -8.53 9.74 -11.93
N GLY A 31 -9.18 10.10 -10.81
CA GLY A 31 -9.74 11.43 -10.59
C GLY A 31 -8.70 12.53 -10.34
N GLY A 32 -7.41 12.19 -10.25
CA GLY A 32 -6.32 13.14 -10.10
C GLY A 32 -6.05 13.62 -8.68
N SER A 33 -6.84 13.21 -7.69
CA SER A 33 -6.57 13.52 -6.28
C SER A 33 -5.33 12.79 -5.78
N LEU A 34 -4.50 13.47 -4.99
CA LEU A 34 -3.40 12.88 -4.23
C LEU A 34 -3.78 12.60 -2.77
N GLU A 35 -4.99 12.98 -2.37
CA GLU A 35 -5.46 12.79 -1.00
C GLU A 35 -5.84 11.31 -0.79
N PRO A 36 -5.21 10.61 0.18
CA PRO A 36 -5.55 9.23 0.47
C PRO A 36 -6.96 9.13 1.05
N SER A 37 -7.78 8.24 0.48
CA SER A 37 -9.09 7.93 1.06
C SER A 37 -8.96 7.15 2.38
N GLU A 38 -10.03 7.12 3.19
CA GLU A 38 -10.06 6.34 4.43
C GLU A 38 -9.70 4.86 4.18
N GLU A 39 -10.25 4.28 3.11
CA GLU A 39 -9.95 2.91 2.69
C GLU A 39 -8.47 2.72 2.33
N ASP A 40 -7.85 3.71 1.66
CA ASP A 40 -6.41 3.65 1.37
C ASP A 40 -5.60 3.57 2.68
N GLN A 41 -5.99 4.36 3.68
CA GLN A 41 -5.35 4.35 5.00
C GLN A 41 -5.58 3.04 5.76
N GLU A 42 -6.80 2.50 5.74
CA GLU A 42 -7.12 1.21 6.37
C GLU A 42 -6.33 0.07 5.75
N VAL A 43 -6.31 -0.02 4.41
CA VAL A 43 -5.55 -1.05 3.68
C VAL A 43 -4.05 -0.92 3.98
N THR A 44 -3.51 0.30 4.03
CA THR A 44 -2.11 0.55 4.39
C THR A 44 -1.78 0.00 5.77
N LYS A 45 -2.59 0.35 6.78
CA LYS A 45 -2.40 -0.09 8.17
C LYS A 45 -2.49 -1.61 8.28
N SER A 46 -3.52 -2.22 7.67
CA SER A 46 -3.70 -3.66 7.73
C SER A 46 -2.59 -4.43 6.99
N LEU A 47 -2.13 -3.94 5.85
CA LEU A 47 -1.03 -4.56 5.12
C LEU A 47 0.29 -4.42 5.87
N ALA A 48 0.60 -3.24 6.42
CA ALA A 48 1.79 -3.02 7.24
C ALA A 48 1.83 -3.98 8.44
N ALA A 49 0.71 -4.10 9.16
CA ALA A 49 0.58 -5.02 10.28
C ALA A 49 0.78 -6.48 9.83
N ALA A 50 0.12 -6.90 8.75
CA ALA A 50 0.22 -8.28 8.24
C ALA A 50 1.61 -8.64 7.72
N CYS A 51 2.32 -7.72 7.06
CA CYS A 51 3.72 -7.94 6.67
C CYS A 51 4.63 -8.06 7.90
N SER A 52 4.42 -7.22 8.92
CA SER A 52 5.27 -7.20 10.12
C SER A 52 5.23 -8.51 10.90
N THR A 53 4.12 -9.25 10.90
CA THR A 53 4.03 -10.56 11.60
C THR A 53 4.94 -11.62 10.99
N VAL A 54 5.38 -11.42 9.75
CA VAL A 54 6.20 -12.37 8.99
C VAL A 54 7.58 -11.80 8.63
N SER A 55 8.05 -10.81 9.39
CA SER A 55 9.36 -10.15 9.21
C SER A 55 9.55 -9.50 7.82
N VAL A 56 8.45 -9.12 7.18
CA VAL A 56 8.43 -8.28 5.97
C VAL A 56 7.99 -6.88 6.38
N ARG A 57 8.53 -5.82 5.77
CA ARG A 57 8.01 -4.46 6.01
C ARG A 57 7.34 -3.89 4.77
N LEU A 58 6.17 -3.26 4.95
CA LEU A 58 5.66 -2.32 3.98
C LEU A 58 6.56 -1.09 4.05
N PHE A 59 7.35 -0.84 3.01
CA PHE A 59 8.31 0.25 2.96
C PHE A 59 7.65 1.57 2.61
N ASP A 60 6.66 1.55 1.73
CA ASP A 60 5.84 2.70 1.38
C ASP A 60 4.52 2.28 0.72
N HIS A 61 3.56 3.20 0.72
CA HIS A 61 2.37 3.17 -0.10
C HIS A 61 2.30 4.45 -0.94
N ILE A 62 2.29 4.31 -2.26
CA ILE A 62 2.37 5.42 -3.20
C ILE A 62 1.06 5.54 -3.99
N ILE A 63 0.37 6.67 -3.84
CA ILE A 63 -0.74 7.06 -4.73
C ILE A 63 -0.14 7.83 -5.91
N ILE A 64 -0.48 7.44 -7.14
CA ILE A 64 0.03 8.08 -8.36
C ILE A 64 -1.10 8.74 -9.13
N THR A 65 -0.87 9.95 -9.63
CA THR A 65 -1.75 10.64 -10.57
C THR A 65 -0.97 11.07 -11.81
N SER A 66 -1.63 11.68 -12.79
CA SER A 66 -0.96 12.19 -14.00
C SER A 66 0.00 13.35 -13.72
N THR A 67 -0.14 14.04 -12.60
CA THR A 67 0.61 15.27 -12.28
C THR A 67 1.48 15.15 -11.03
N GLY A 68 1.49 14.00 -10.36
CA GLY A 68 2.28 13.83 -9.13
C GLY A 68 2.06 12.49 -8.43
N TYR A 69 2.56 12.41 -7.20
CA TYR A 69 2.40 11.26 -6.33
C TYR A 69 2.25 11.70 -4.87
N PHE A 70 1.70 10.81 -4.05
CA PHE A 70 1.64 10.92 -2.60
C PHE A 70 2.29 9.68 -1.99
N SER A 71 3.32 9.87 -1.16
CA SER A 71 3.96 8.81 -0.37
C SER A 71 3.40 8.84 1.05
N PHE A 72 2.85 7.72 1.52
CA PHE A 72 2.41 7.60 2.91
C PHE A 72 3.57 7.76 3.88
N ARG A 73 4.75 7.23 3.54
CA ARG A 73 5.93 7.34 4.39
C ARG A 73 6.48 8.76 4.48
N GLU A 74 6.59 9.48 3.36
CA GLU A 74 7.05 10.88 3.36
C GLU A 74 6.12 11.81 4.15
N ASN A 75 4.82 11.46 4.21
CA ASN A 75 3.79 12.22 4.92
C ASN A 75 3.52 11.70 6.36
N GLY A 76 4.29 10.73 6.87
CA GLY A 76 4.17 10.24 8.24
C GLY A 76 2.91 9.45 8.56
N LEU A 77 2.27 8.86 7.53
CA LEU A 77 1.06 8.03 7.65
C LEU A 77 1.37 6.52 7.71
N LEU A 78 2.64 6.13 7.64
CA LEU A 78 3.16 4.76 7.70
C LEU A 78 4.37 4.67 8.63
#